data_AF-A0A0S8IX81-F1
#
_entry.id   AF-A0A0S8IX81-F1
#
_cell.length_a   1.000
_cell.length_b   1.000
_cell.length_c   1.000
_cell.angle_alpha   90.00
_cell.angle_beta   90.00
_cell.angle_gamma   90.00
#
_symmetry.space_group_name_H-M   'P 1'
#
loop_
_entity.id
_entity.type
_entity.pdbx_description
1 polymer ?
#
loop_
_entity_poly.entity_id
_entity_poly.type
_entity_poly.pdbx_seq_one_letter_code
_entity_poly.pdbx_strand_id
1 'polypeptide(L)'
;MEKSLSVGIKRGFAIQKLKKNKEPKVKEDQSGYYIYTVNEGVKVYFEDFYAFLEEVEKRCSSELRSLKEKVEDCDLRCEETRAYYCARKIIVEVILKNVYGYYGDDSSFAVIMTPWCFGTVILEKVENYKERLSRGKLPDVNLPEYPYLVLRYIDEIYKKTLLELLELPPEAFSIKWQYTELLKRFSKVFSDVYANLADIFELVTEYN
;
A
#
# COMPACT_ATOMS: atom_id res chain seq x y z
N MET A 1 12.89 -12.21 18.13
CA MET A 1 12.71 -10.75 18.35
C MET A 1 11.39 -10.34 17.71
N GLU A 2 10.58 -9.57 18.42
CA GLU A 2 9.35 -8.99 17.87
C GLU A 2 9.76 -7.89 16.88
N LYS A 3 9.40 -8.04 15.60
CA LYS A 3 9.74 -7.04 14.57
C LYS A 3 8.84 -5.80 14.74
N SER A 4 9.45 -4.62 14.59
CA SER A 4 8.79 -3.32 14.72
C SER A 4 9.34 -2.33 13.70
N LEU A 5 8.53 -1.34 13.34
CA LEU A 5 8.97 -0.18 12.56
C LEU A 5 9.90 0.73 13.38
N SER A 6 10.58 1.67 12.72
CA SER A 6 11.55 2.57 13.38
C SER A 6 10.91 3.44 14.47
N VAL A 7 9.61 3.73 14.32
CA VAL A 7 8.78 4.47 15.29
C VAL A 7 8.25 3.60 16.44
N GLY A 8 8.68 2.34 16.55
CA GLY A 8 8.31 1.43 17.65
C GLY A 8 6.95 0.74 17.49
N ILE A 9 6.28 0.88 16.35
CA ILE A 9 5.02 0.19 16.06
C ILE A 9 5.31 -1.29 15.81
N LYS A 10 4.65 -2.16 16.56
CA LYS A 10 4.76 -3.63 16.43
C LYS A 10 3.81 -4.15 15.36
N ARG A 11 4.16 -5.30 14.76
CA ARG A 11 3.28 -5.99 13.80
C ARG A 11 1.96 -6.37 14.45
N GLY A 12 0.84 -6.06 13.80
CA GLY A 12 -0.49 -6.44 14.26
C GLY A 12 -0.65 -7.96 14.40
N PHE A 13 -0.37 -8.69 13.31
CA PHE A 13 -0.43 -10.15 13.23
C PHE A 13 0.95 -10.80 13.41
N ALA A 14 1.44 -10.82 14.64
CA ALA A 14 2.65 -11.57 14.97
C ALA A 14 2.46 -13.09 14.73
N ILE A 15 3.53 -13.80 14.33
CA ILE A 15 3.52 -15.26 14.10
C ILE A 15 2.94 -16.02 15.30
N GLN A 16 3.19 -15.56 16.53
CA GLN A 16 2.67 -16.17 17.74
C GLN A 16 1.14 -16.06 17.84
N LYS A 17 0.54 -14.96 17.38
CA LYS A 17 -0.92 -14.81 17.29
C LYS A 17 -1.50 -15.71 16.21
N LEU A 18 -0.84 -15.79 15.04
CA LEU A 18 -1.26 -16.66 13.94
C LEU A 18 -1.22 -18.14 14.32
N LYS A 19 -0.21 -18.57 15.09
CA LYS A 19 -0.12 -19.94 15.64
C LYS A 19 -1.23 -20.27 16.65
N LYS A 20 -1.67 -19.28 17.44
CA LYS A 20 -2.67 -19.47 18.50
C LYS A 20 -4.10 -19.39 17.98
N ASN A 21 -4.35 -18.56 16.98
CA ASN A 21 -5.69 -18.34 16.42
C ASN A 21 -5.92 -19.22 15.19
N LYS A 22 -6.82 -20.20 15.31
CA LYS A 22 -7.31 -20.99 14.17
C LYS A 22 -8.39 -20.24 13.39
N GLU A 23 -8.05 -19.08 12.85
CA GLU A 23 -8.95 -18.36 11.93
C GLU A 23 -9.06 -19.16 10.62
N PRO A 24 -10.27 -19.57 10.17
CA PRO A 24 -10.44 -20.36 8.94
C PRO A 24 -9.87 -19.72 7.66
N LYS A 25 -9.79 -18.39 7.63
CA LYS A 25 -9.22 -17.64 6.49
C LYS A 25 -7.69 -17.71 6.43
N VAL A 26 -7.04 -17.98 7.56
CA VAL A 26 -5.59 -18.10 7.66
C VAL A 26 -5.19 -19.54 7.38
N LYS A 27 -4.29 -19.71 6.41
CA LYS A 27 -3.74 -21.00 6.01
C LYS A 27 -2.22 -20.99 6.23
N GLU A 28 -1.63 -22.18 6.25
CA GLU A 28 -0.19 -22.37 6.44
C GLU A 28 0.32 -23.39 5.44
N ASP A 29 1.46 -23.11 4.83
CA ASP A 29 2.22 -24.07 4.04
C ASP A 29 3.73 -23.93 4.30
N GLN A 30 4.56 -24.55 3.46
CA GLN A 30 6.02 -24.52 3.59
C GLN A 30 6.62 -23.10 3.56
N SER A 31 5.95 -22.14 2.93
CA SER A 31 6.37 -20.73 2.84
C SER A 31 5.82 -19.87 4.00
N GLY A 32 4.99 -20.44 4.88
CA GLY A 32 4.48 -19.81 6.09
C GLY A 32 2.99 -19.51 6.06
N TYR A 33 2.55 -18.58 6.90
CA TYR A 33 1.14 -18.18 7.00
C TYR A 33 0.73 -17.28 5.85
N TYR A 34 -0.47 -17.51 5.33
CA TYR A 34 -1.07 -16.73 4.25
C TYR A 34 -2.58 -16.61 4.38
N ILE A 35 -3.16 -15.65 3.66
CA ILE A 35 -4.60 -15.57 3.39
C ILE A 35 -4.84 -15.47 1.89
N TYR A 36 -6.07 -15.76 1.48
CA TYR A 36 -6.59 -15.23 0.22
C TYR A 36 -7.24 -13.88 0.52
N THR A 37 -6.69 -12.80 -0.04
CA THR A 37 -7.18 -11.44 0.20
C THR A 37 -8.63 -11.31 -0.24
N VAL A 38 -9.46 -10.64 0.57
CA VAL A 38 -10.90 -10.48 0.26
C VAL A 38 -11.10 -9.68 -1.03
N ASN A 39 -10.29 -8.62 -1.23
CA ASN A 39 -10.47 -7.69 -2.35
C ASN A 39 -9.88 -8.21 -3.66
N GLU A 40 -8.83 -9.03 -3.61
CA GLU A 40 -8.09 -9.44 -4.80
C GLU A 40 -8.25 -10.92 -5.13
N GLY A 41 -8.73 -11.74 -4.19
CA GLY A 41 -8.78 -13.19 -4.32
C GLY A 41 -7.40 -13.85 -4.45
N VAL A 42 -6.31 -13.12 -4.18
CA VAL A 42 -4.94 -13.59 -4.36
C VAL A 42 -4.37 -14.09 -3.04
N LYS A 43 -3.53 -15.12 -3.12
CA LYS A 43 -2.73 -15.61 -2.01
C LYS A 43 -1.67 -14.57 -1.62
N VAL A 44 -1.71 -14.11 -0.37
CA VAL A 44 -0.72 -13.17 0.18
C VAL A 44 -0.18 -13.74 1.48
N TYR A 45 1.15 -13.86 1.56
CA TYR A 45 1.83 -14.25 2.79
C TYR A 45 1.97 -13.05 3.72
N PHE A 46 1.82 -13.28 5.03
CA PHE A 46 1.94 -12.22 6.02
C PHE A 46 3.36 -11.63 6.03
N GLU A 47 4.39 -12.47 5.89
CA GLU A 47 5.78 -11.99 5.87
C GLU A 47 6.08 -11.10 4.66
N ASP A 48 5.56 -11.44 3.47
CA ASP A 48 5.72 -10.62 2.27
C ASP A 48 5.06 -9.25 2.44
N PHE A 49 3.84 -9.22 2.97
CA PHE A 49 3.12 -7.98 3.27
C PHE A 49 3.89 -7.10 4.27
N TYR A 50 4.34 -7.67 5.38
CA TYR A 50 5.08 -6.91 6.39
C TYR A 50 6.47 -6.48 5.91
N ALA A 51 7.17 -7.31 5.14
CA ALA A 51 8.46 -6.95 4.55
C ALA A 51 8.30 -5.79 3.55
N PHE A 52 7.23 -5.81 2.74
CA PHE A 52 6.89 -4.70 1.86
C PHE A 52 6.68 -3.40 2.65
N LEU A 53 5.87 -3.42 3.72
CA LEU A 53 5.63 -2.24 4.55
C LEU A 53 6.91 -1.74 5.26
N GLU A 54 7.77 -2.64 5.72
CA GLU A 54 9.06 -2.32 6.34
C GLU A 54 9.99 -1.58 5.36
N GLU A 55 10.09 -2.03 4.11
CA GLU A 55 10.95 -1.37 3.13
C GLU A 55 10.35 -0.02 2.66
N VAL A 56 9.03 0.05 2.51
CA VAL A 56 8.34 1.32 2.20
C VAL A 56 8.56 2.33 3.34
N GLU A 57 8.45 1.92 4.60
CA GLU A 57 8.70 2.77 5.76
C GLU A 57 10.11 3.34 5.74
N LYS A 58 11.11 2.49 5.50
CA LYS A 58 12.52 2.87 5.47
C LYS A 58 12.79 3.89 4.36
N ARG A 59 12.30 3.65 3.15
CA ARG A 59 12.42 4.58 2.02
C ARG A 59 11.74 5.92 2.32
N CYS A 60 10.48 5.88 2.77
CA CYS A 60 9.71 7.08 3.05
C CYS A 60 10.27 7.88 4.22
N SER A 61 10.81 7.22 5.25
CA SER A 61 11.42 7.90 6.40
C SER A 61 12.72 8.62 6.00
N SER A 62 13.53 8.00 5.15
CA SER A 62 14.71 8.64 4.56
C SER A 62 14.33 9.84 3.69
N GLU A 63 13.34 9.67 2.82
CA GLU A 63 12.84 10.72 1.93
C GLU A 63 12.26 11.90 2.74
N LEU A 64 11.47 11.61 3.78
CA LEU A 64 10.87 12.62 4.64
C LEU A 64 11.93 13.46 5.35
N ARG A 65 13.02 12.83 5.83
CA ARG A 65 14.14 13.55 6.43
C ARG A 65 14.79 14.49 5.42
N SER A 66 15.12 13.98 4.23
CA SER A 66 15.72 14.79 3.17
C SER A 66 14.82 15.96 2.75
N LEU A 67 13.51 15.75 2.65
CA LEU A 67 12.56 16.79 2.26
C LEU A 67 12.39 17.85 3.35
N LYS A 68 12.44 17.49 4.63
CA LYS A 68 12.41 18.46 5.73
C LYS A 68 13.62 19.38 5.68
N GLU A 69 14.82 18.82 5.56
CA GLU A 69 16.06 19.58 5.39
C GLU A 69 15.98 20.50 4.18
N LYS A 70 15.54 20.00 3.01
CA LYS A 70 15.37 20.80 1.79
C LYS A 70 14.35 21.92 1.93
N VAL A 71 13.27 21.75 2.69
CA VAL A 71 12.26 22.80 2.92
C VAL A 71 12.79 23.88 3.86
N GLU A 72 13.56 23.48 4.88
CA GLU A 72 14.18 24.38 5.86
C GLU A 72 15.30 25.22 5.23
N ASP A 73 16.14 24.60 4.38
CA ASP A 73 17.28 25.26 3.74
C ASP A 73 16.90 26.05 2.47
N CYS A 74 15.67 25.90 1.95
CA CYS A 74 15.24 26.57 0.72
C CYS A 74 14.99 28.06 0.95
N ASP A 75 15.62 28.90 0.13
CA ASP A 75 15.36 30.35 0.10
C ASP A 75 13.86 30.61 -0.09
N LEU A 76 13.31 31.50 0.76
CA LEU A 76 11.92 31.93 0.72
C LEU A 76 11.51 32.51 -0.64
N ARG A 77 12.47 33.03 -1.42
CA ARG A 77 12.24 33.56 -2.77
C ARG A 77 12.01 32.46 -3.81
N CYS A 78 12.38 31.21 -3.52
CA CYS A 78 12.22 30.06 -4.40
C CYS A 78 10.88 29.35 -4.16
N GLU A 79 9.77 30.10 -4.30
CA GLU A 79 8.41 29.62 -3.98
C GLU A 79 8.04 28.32 -4.69
N GLU A 80 8.38 28.19 -5.98
CA GLU A 80 8.10 26.99 -6.79
C GLU A 80 8.84 25.75 -6.27
N THR A 81 10.14 25.88 -6.01
CA THR A 81 10.97 24.79 -5.49
C THR A 81 10.51 24.36 -4.10
N ARG A 82 10.20 25.33 -3.23
CA ARG A 82 9.65 25.07 -1.91
C ARG A 82 8.29 24.38 -2.00
N ALA A 83 7.40 24.83 -2.89
CA ALA A 83 6.10 24.22 -3.10
C ALA A 83 6.22 22.77 -3.59
N TYR A 84 7.16 22.49 -4.49
CA TYR A 84 7.47 21.13 -4.94
C TYR A 84 7.93 20.23 -3.77
N TYR A 85 8.86 20.69 -2.94
CA TYR A 85 9.32 19.92 -1.78
C TYR A 85 8.19 19.70 -0.76
N CYS A 86 7.37 20.71 -0.49
CA CYS A 86 6.19 20.59 0.36
C CYS A 86 5.18 19.58 -0.20
N ALA A 87 4.90 19.62 -1.51
CA ALA A 87 4.00 18.67 -2.15
C ALA A 87 4.49 17.23 -2.03
N ARG A 88 5.77 16.98 -2.32
CA ARG A 88 6.36 15.64 -2.19
C ARG A 88 6.39 15.17 -0.73
N LYS A 89 6.68 16.07 0.21
CA LYS A 89 6.64 15.80 1.66
C LYS A 89 5.24 15.33 2.10
N ILE A 90 4.19 16.03 1.67
CA ILE A 90 2.80 15.66 1.97
C ILE A 90 2.48 14.24 1.47
N ILE A 91 2.87 13.91 0.24
CA ILE A 91 2.65 12.56 -0.32
C ILE A 91 3.35 11.50 0.54
N VAL A 92 4.60 11.75 0.93
CA VAL A 92 5.39 10.86 1.81
C VAL A 92 4.73 10.70 3.18
N GLU A 93 4.24 11.79 3.78
CA GLU A 93 3.53 11.76 5.06
C GLU A 93 2.21 10.97 4.99
N VAL A 94 1.47 11.09 3.87
CA VAL A 94 0.29 10.26 3.62
C VAL A 94 0.67 8.78 3.52
N ILE A 95 1.76 8.41 2.83
CA ILE A 95 2.24 7.03 2.76
C ILE A 95 2.55 6.52 4.17
N LEU A 96 3.43 7.21 4.91
CA LEU A 96 3.88 6.79 6.23
C LEU A 96 2.73 6.62 7.21
N LYS A 97 1.78 7.57 7.23
CA LYS A 97 0.58 7.48 8.08
C LYS A 97 -0.20 6.20 7.83
N ASN A 98 -0.34 5.79 6.56
CA ASN A 98 -1.02 4.55 6.23
C ASN A 98 -0.15 3.33 6.53
N VAL A 99 1.15 3.34 6.21
CA VAL A 99 2.07 2.24 6.60
C VAL A 99 1.96 1.95 8.10
N TYR A 100 1.98 2.99 8.95
CA TYR A 100 1.82 2.87 10.39
C TYR A 100 0.47 2.29 10.80
N GLY A 101 -0.61 2.75 10.15
CA GLY A 101 -1.96 2.22 10.38
C GLY A 101 -2.05 0.73 10.03
N TYR A 102 -1.68 0.36 8.81
CA TYR A 102 -1.80 -1.01 8.29
C TYR A 102 -0.82 -2.00 8.94
N TYR A 103 0.38 -1.55 9.35
CA TYR A 103 1.37 -2.41 9.98
C TYR A 103 0.95 -2.87 11.38
N GLY A 104 0.39 -1.95 12.17
CA GLY A 104 -0.02 -2.20 13.55
C GLY A 104 -1.41 -2.81 13.69
N ASP A 105 -2.26 -2.73 12.67
CA ASP A 105 -3.64 -3.19 12.72
C ASP A 105 -3.73 -4.72 12.83
N ASP A 106 -4.40 -5.19 13.88
CA ASP A 106 -4.71 -6.60 14.13
C ASP A 106 -6.22 -6.87 14.22
N SER A 107 -7.05 -5.86 13.92
CA SER A 107 -8.50 -5.92 14.05
C SER A 107 -9.17 -6.68 12.91
N SER A 108 -8.55 -6.69 11.72
CA SER A 108 -9.12 -7.31 10.52
C SER A 108 -8.04 -7.82 9.57
N PHE A 109 -8.23 -9.03 9.04
CA PHE A 109 -7.36 -9.58 7.98
C PHE A 109 -7.52 -8.86 6.64
N ALA A 110 -8.51 -7.98 6.47
CA ALA A 110 -8.67 -7.16 5.27
C ALA A 110 -7.52 -6.17 5.05
N VAL A 111 -6.70 -5.92 6.09
CA VAL A 111 -5.50 -5.08 6.00
C VAL A 111 -4.35 -5.77 5.26
N ILE A 112 -4.36 -7.11 5.21
CA ILE A 112 -3.36 -7.89 4.50
C ILE A 112 -3.73 -7.89 3.02
N MET A 113 -2.86 -7.33 2.19
CA MET A 113 -3.11 -7.11 0.76
C MET A 113 -1.81 -7.12 -0.04
N THR A 114 -1.90 -7.18 -1.36
CA THR A 114 -0.70 -7.05 -2.20
C THR A 114 -0.16 -5.61 -2.20
N PRO A 115 1.12 -5.41 -2.56
CA PRO A 115 1.69 -4.08 -2.79
C PRO A 115 0.86 -3.21 -3.76
N TRP A 116 0.24 -3.84 -4.76
CA TRP A 116 -0.61 -3.13 -5.72
C TRP A 116 -1.88 -2.59 -5.07
N CYS A 117 -2.60 -3.43 -4.33
CA CYS A 117 -3.82 -2.99 -3.64
C CYS A 117 -3.50 -1.90 -2.60
N PHE A 118 -2.37 -2.04 -1.89
CA PHE A 118 -1.88 -0.98 -1.02
C PHE A 118 -1.65 0.33 -1.80
N GLY A 119 -0.95 0.26 -2.94
CA GLY A 119 -0.74 1.41 -3.81
C GLY A 119 -2.03 2.09 -4.26
N THR A 120 -3.07 1.33 -4.61
CA THR A 120 -4.39 1.90 -4.96
C THR A 120 -5.08 2.58 -3.78
N VAL A 121 -4.96 2.02 -2.57
CA VAL A 121 -5.48 2.65 -1.35
C VAL A 121 -4.76 3.98 -1.10
N ILE A 122 -3.43 4.01 -1.20
CA ILE A 122 -2.66 5.24 -0.99
C ILE A 122 -3.01 6.30 -2.05
N LEU A 123 -3.17 5.90 -3.31
CA LEU A 123 -3.61 6.78 -4.39
C LEU A 123 -4.91 7.50 -4.00
N GLU A 124 -5.91 6.75 -3.55
CA GLU A 124 -7.19 7.29 -3.08
C GLU A 124 -7.01 8.20 -1.86
N LYS A 125 -6.12 7.87 -0.91
CA LYS A 125 -5.83 8.74 0.25
C LYS A 125 -5.21 10.06 -0.15
N VAL A 126 -4.32 10.07 -1.16
CA VAL A 126 -3.71 11.31 -1.67
C VAL A 126 -4.76 12.15 -2.42
N GLU A 127 -5.61 11.54 -3.24
CA GLU A 127 -6.70 12.24 -3.93
C GLU A 127 -7.69 12.87 -2.94
N ASN A 128 -8.10 12.13 -1.90
CA ASN A 128 -8.92 12.64 -0.82
C ASN A 128 -8.24 13.78 -0.04
N TYR A 129 -6.93 13.68 0.18
CA TYR A 129 -6.15 14.76 0.82
C TYR A 129 -6.19 16.03 -0.03
N LYS A 130 -5.93 15.91 -1.34
CA LYS A 130 -5.99 17.00 -2.32
C LYS A 130 -7.37 17.68 -2.34
N GLU A 131 -8.44 16.90 -2.36
CA GLU A 131 -9.82 17.43 -2.34
C GLU A 131 -10.16 18.16 -1.04
N ARG A 132 -9.68 17.67 0.10
CA ARG A 132 -9.87 18.36 1.38
C ARG A 132 -9.04 19.64 1.47
N LEU A 133 -7.83 19.62 0.93
CA LEU A 133 -6.95 20.77 0.87
C LEU A 133 -7.54 21.88 0.00
N SER A 134 -8.05 21.56 -1.19
CA SER A 134 -8.66 22.55 -2.09
C SER A 134 -9.93 23.20 -1.51
N ARG A 135 -10.62 22.53 -0.59
CA ARG A 135 -11.79 23.06 0.12
C ARG A 135 -11.45 23.82 1.41
N GLY A 136 -10.17 23.99 1.75
CA GLY A 136 -9.74 24.62 3.00
C GLY A 136 -10.13 23.84 4.26
N LYS A 137 -10.41 22.53 4.14
CA LYS A 137 -10.85 21.66 5.26
C LYS A 137 -9.69 21.01 6.02
N LEU A 138 -8.46 21.45 5.77
CA LEU A 138 -7.26 20.98 6.44
C LEU A 138 -6.61 22.14 7.20
N PRO A 139 -6.63 22.09 8.54
CA PRO A 139 -5.81 22.97 9.36
C PRO A 139 -4.40 22.36 9.38
N ASP A 140 -3.60 22.58 8.33
CA ASP A 140 -2.20 22.13 8.34
C ASP A 140 -1.28 23.32 8.54
N VAL A 141 -0.55 23.29 9.66
CA VAL A 141 0.42 24.29 10.11
C VAL A 141 1.61 24.40 9.14
N ASN A 142 1.83 23.39 8.28
CA ASN A 142 2.95 23.35 7.34
C ASN A 142 2.63 23.89 5.94
N LEU A 143 1.40 24.36 5.70
CA LEU A 143 1.02 24.89 4.40
C LEU A 143 1.32 26.39 4.32
N PRO A 144 1.86 26.88 3.19
CA PRO A 144 1.91 28.31 2.94
C PRO A 144 0.50 28.91 2.90
N GLU A 145 0.41 30.21 3.19
CA GLU A 145 -0.84 30.98 3.24
C GLU A 145 -1.68 30.83 1.95
N TYR A 146 -1.01 30.59 0.82
CA TYR A 146 -1.62 30.23 -0.47
C TYR A 146 -1.15 28.84 -0.95
N PRO A 147 -1.93 27.77 -0.72
CA PRO A 147 -1.52 26.40 -1.05
C PRO A 147 -1.65 26.04 -2.55
N TYR A 148 -1.93 27.01 -3.43
CA TYR A 148 -2.18 26.77 -4.85
C TYR A 148 -1.02 26.02 -5.54
N LEU A 149 0.23 26.49 -5.35
CA LEU A 149 1.40 25.85 -5.96
C LEU A 149 1.63 24.44 -5.41
N VAL A 150 1.41 24.24 -4.11
CA VAL A 150 1.52 22.93 -3.46
C VAL A 150 0.49 21.96 -4.03
N LEU A 151 -0.77 22.41 -4.18
CA LEU A 151 -1.84 21.63 -4.80
C LEU A 151 -1.53 21.24 -6.24
N ARG A 152 -1.02 22.19 -7.03
CA ARG A 152 -0.59 21.94 -8.42
C ARG A 152 0.47 20.85 -8.47
N TYR A 153 1.52 20.96 -7.64
CA TYR A 153 2.57 19.95 -7.62
C TYR A 153 2.11 18.60 -7.08
N ILE A 154 1.21 18.54 -6.09
CA ILE A 154 0.61 17.27 -5.67
C ILE A 154 -0.03 16.58 -6.88
N ASP A 155 -0.84 17.31 -7.65
CA ASP A 155 -1.54 16.76 -8.83
C ASP A 155 -0.57 16.28 -9.91
N GLU A 156 0.53 16.99 -10.12
CA GLU A 156 1.54 16.62 -11.11
C GLU A 156 2.37 15.39 -10.71
N ILE A 157 2.74 15.26 -9.43
CA ILE A 157 3.82 14.34 -9.03
C ILE A 157 3.35 13.11 -8.26
N TYR A 158 2.11 13.08 -7.75
CA TYR A 158 1.70 12.01 -6.82
C TYR A 158 1.82 10.61 -7.42
N LYS A 159 1.30 10.36 -8.62
CA LYS A 159 1.38 9.03 -9.25
C LYS A 159 2.83 8.56 -9.39
N LYS A 160 3.71 9.41 -9.92
CA LYS A 160 5.13 9.09 -10.10
C LYS A 160 5.82 8.82 -8.75
N THR A 161 5.54 9.66 -7.76
CA THR A 161 6.11 9.53 -6.41
C THR A 161 5.64 8.24 -5.73
N LEU A 162 4.37 7.86 -5.89
CA LEU A 162 3.84 6.60 -5.38
C LEU A 162 4.50 5.39 -6.06
N LEU A 163 4.65 5.41 -7.38
CA LEU A 163 5.33 4.34 -8.12
C LEU A 163 6.78 4.14 -7.63
N GLU A 164 7.50 5.25 -7.46
CA GLU A 164 8.89 5.28 -6.98
C GLU A 164 9.02 4.73 -5.56
N LEU A 165 8.23 5.26 -4.61
CA LEU A 165 8.37 4.91 -3.19
C LEU A 165 7.82 3.51 -2.86
N LEU A 166 6.81 3.05 -3.61
CA LEU A 166 6.21 1.72 -3.46
C LEU A 166 6.87 0.66 -4.35
N GLU A 167 7.84 1.04 -5.20
CA GLU A 167 8.47 0.17 -6.21
C GLU A 167 7.45 -0.59 -7.08
N LEU A 168 6.42 0.14 -7.51
CA LEU A 168 5.41 -0.41 -8.40
C LEU A 168 5.83 -0.21 -9.87
N PRO A 169 5.45 -1.13 -10.77
CA PRO A 169 5.73 -0.97 -12.19
C PRO A 169 5.04 0.30 -12.72
N PRO A 170 5.62 0.98 -13.73
CA PRO A 170 5.12 2.27 -14.21
C PRO A 170 3.66 2.20 -14.71
N GLU A 171 3.21 1.02 -15.11
CA GLU A 171 1.84 0.77 -15.56
C GLU A 171 0.84 0.56 -14.41
N ALA A 172 1.26 0.44 -13.14
CA ALA A 172 0.41 0.00 -12.01
C ALA A 172 -0.87 0.83 -11.80
N PHE A 173 -0.81 2.13 -12.12
CA PHE A 173 -1.94 3.06 -12.02
C PHE A 173 -2.62 3.35 -13.38
N SER A 174 -2.23 2.65 -14.45
CA SER A 174 -2.90 2.75 -15.73
C SER A 174 -4.14 1.85 -15.75
N ILE A 175 -5.27 2.40 -16.21
CA ILE A 175 -6.55 1.67 -16.31
C ILE A 175 -6.38 0.33 -17.06
N LYS A 176 -5.64 0.36 -18.18
CA LYS A 176 -5.38 -0.82 -19.01
C LYS A 176 -4.67 -1.92 -18.23
N TRP A 177 -3.66 -1.58 -17.44
CA TRP A 177 -2.92 -2.56 -16.65
C TRP A 177 -3.74 -3.08 -15.47
N GLN A 178 -4.51 -2.22 -14.81
CA GLN A 178 -5.44 -2.62 -13.75
C GLN A 178 -6.44 -3.68 -14.27
N TYR A 179 -7.05 -3.47 -15.44
CA TYR A 179 -7.90 -4.48 -16.09
C TYR A 179 -7.13 -5.74 -16.50
N THR A 180 -5.91 -5.59 -17.05
CA THR A 180 -5.10 -6.73 -17.49
C THR A 180 -4.72 -7.63 -16.32
N GLU A 181 -4.34 -7.06 -15.18
CA GLU A 181 -4.03 -7.82 -13.97
C GLU A 181 -5.27 -8.44 -13.34
N LEU A 182 -6.40 -7.72 -13.31
CA LEU A 182 -7.70 -8.30 -12.94
C LEU A 182 -8.03 -9.52 -13.81
N LEU A 183 -7.93 -9.39 -15.13
CA LEU A 183 -8.19 -10.47 -16.09
C LEU A 183 -7.23 -11.66 -15.91
N LYS A 184 -5.93 -11.43 -15.74
CA LYS A 184 -4.95 -12.50 -15.46
C LYS A 184 -5.29 -13.25 -14.18
N ARG A 185 -5.68 -12.52 -13.12
CA ARG A 185 -6.06 -13.12 -11.83
C ARG A 185 -7.34 -13.93 -11.95
N PHE A 186 -8.39 -13.39 -12.58
CA PHE A 186 -9.62 -14.14 -12.84
C PHE A 186 -9.38 -15.36 -13.72
N SER A 187 -8.58 -15.22 -14.79
CA SER A 187 -8.23 -16.34 -15.67
C SER A 187 -7.59 -17.48 -14.89
N LYS A 188 -6.69 -17.18 -13.95
CA LYS A 188 -6.07 -18.20 -13.09
C LYS A 188 -7.10 -18.87 -12.18
N VAL A 189 -7.98 -18.10 -11.55
CA VAL A 189 -9.06 -18.64 -10.70
C VAL A 189 -10.00 -19.56 -11.51
N PHE A 190 -10.36 -19.17 -12.73
CA PHE A 190 -11.18 -20.02 -13.61
C PHE A 190 -10.45 -21.30 -14.03
N SER A 191 -9.15 -21.22 -14.34
CA SER A 191 -8.34 -22.40 -14.63
C SER A 191 -8.24 -23.34 -13.43
N ASP A 192 -8.06 -22.80 -12.22
CA ASP A 192 -7.99 -23.59 -10.99
C ASP A 192 -9.34 -24.26 -10.68
N VAL A 193 -10.46 -23.56 -10.88
CA VAL A 193 -11.81 -24.14 -10.72
C VAL A 193 -12.08 -25.22 -11.77
N TYR A 194 -11.67 -24.99 -13.02
CA TYR A 194 -11.83 -25.98 -14.09
C TYR A 194 -11.02 -27.25 -13.83
N ALA A 195 -9.77 -27.11 -13.39
CA ALA A 195 -8.92 -28.24 -13.01
C ALA A 195 -9.54 -29.04 -11.86
N ASN A 196 -9.97 -28.37 -10.79
CA ASN A 196 -10.62 -29.05 -9.66
C ASN A 196 -11.92 -29.76 -10.06
N LEU A 197 -12.72 -29.19 -10.97
CA LEU A 197 -13.92 -29.84 -11.48
C LEU A 197 -13.58 -31.04 -12.36
N ALA A 198 -12.56 -30.94 -13.22
CA ALA A 198 -12.09 -32.05 -14.04
C ALA A 198 -11.60 -33.22 -13.19
N ASP A 199 -10.81 -32.95 -12.15
CA ASP A 199 -10.32 -33.96 -11.19
C ASP A 199 -11.48 -34.66 -10.46
N ILE A 200 -12.53 -33.91 -10.08
CA ILE A 200 -13.75 -34.48 -9.49
C ILE A 200 -14.51 -35.34 -10.50
N PHE A 201 -14.62 -34.91 -11.76
CA PHE A 201 -15.26 -35.69 -12.81
C PHE A 201 -14.50 -37.00 -13.06
N GLU A 202 -13.17 -36.98 -13.12
CA GLU A 202 -12.34 -38.18 -13.26
C GLU A 202 -12.55 -39.16 -12.10
N LEU A 203 -12.53 -38.66 -10.85
CA LEU A 203 -12.82 -39.47 -9.66
C LEU A 203 -14.22 -40.11 -9.71
N VAL A 204 -15.23 -39.40 -10.18
CA VAL A 204 -16.60 -39.96 -10.30
C VAL A 204 -16.71 -41.00 -11.41
N THR A 205 -15.92 -40.88 -12.48
CA THR A 205 -15.85 -41.89 -13.55
C THR A 205 -15.02 -43.12 -13.20
N GLU A 206 -14.01 -43.03 -12.32
CA GLU A 206 -13.25 -44.21 -11.85
C GLU A 206 -14.02 -45.04 -10.81
N TYR A 207 -14.98 -44.44 -10.11
CA TYR A 207 -15.82 -45.10 -9.10
C TYR A 207 -17.10 -45.75 -9.67
N ASN A 208 -17.37 -45.61 -10.97
CA ASN A 208 -18.47 -46.28 -11.70
C ASN A 208 -17.92 -47.31 -12.69
#